data_AF-A0A1B6M769-F1
#
_entry.id   AF-A0A1B6M769-F1
#
_cell.length_a   1.000
_cell.length_b   1.000
_cell.length_c   1.000
_cell.angle_alpha   90.00
_cell.angle_beta   90.00
_cell.angle_gamma   90.00
#
_symmetry.space_group_name_H-M   'P 1'
#
loop_
_entity.id
_entity.type
_entity.pdbx_description
1 polymer ?
#
loop_
_entity_poly.entity_id
_entity_poly.type
_entity_poly.pdbx_seq_one_letter_code
_entity_poly.pdbx_strand_id
1 'polypeptide(L)'
;LIHYSFAFCASHVHGNRPDGVGTVTHEEKDKFQDIKERLRILLENQITNFRYCFPFGRPEGALKATLSLLERVLMKDIATPVPPEDVRGLIKKCLETAAYVNYTRLSAEAKIEGGDGAVQ
;
A
#
# COMPACT_ATOMS: atom_id res chain seq x y z
N LEU A 1 -2.14 11.29 -9.50
CA LEU A 1 -1.01 11.07 -10.43
C LEU A 1 -0.54 9.62 -10.42
N ILE A 2 -0.06 9.08 -9.28
CA ILE A 2 0.46 7.70 -9.16
C ILE A 2 -0.50 6.63 -9.73
N HIS A 3 -1.80 6.72 -9.45
CA HIS A 3 -2.80 5.79 -10.00
C HIS A 3 -2.77 5.68 -11.53
N TYR A 4 -2.70 6.83 -12.20
CA TYR A 4 -2.66 6.89 -13.66
C TYR A 4 -1.33 6.37 -14.20
N SER A 5 -0.21 6.75 -13.57
CA SER A 5 1.12 6.26 -13.92
C SER A 5 1.21 4.74 -13.82
N PHE A 6 0.72 4.16 -12.70
CA PHE A 6 0.72 2.72 -12.52
C PHE A 6 -0.17 2.02 -13.57
N ALA A 7 -1.38 2.52 -13.81
CA ALA A 7 -2.29 1.95 -14.80
C ALA A 7 -1.70 1.97 -16.22
N PHE A 8 -1.02 3.06 -16.59
CA PHE A 8 -0.37 3.19 -17.89
C PHE A 8 0.77 2.18 -18.05
N CYS A 9 1.66 2.07 -17.05
CA CYS A 9 2.74 1.09 -17.07
C CYS A 9 2.21 -0.35 -17.07
N ALA A 10 1.19 -0.64 -16.26
CA ALA A 10 0.55 -1.96 -16.23
C ALA A 10 -0.08 -2.31 -17.58
N SER A 11 -0.75 -1.34 -18.23
CA SER A 11 -1.29 -1.49 -19.59
C SER A 11 -0.22 -1.74 -20.64
N HIS A 12 0.94 -1.11 -20.51
CA HIS A 12 2.06 -1.35 -21.41
C HIS A 12 2.60 -2.78 -21.23
N VAL A 13 2.86 -3.19 -19.99
CA VAL A 13 3.53 -4.46 -19.66
C VAL A 13 2.63 -5.69 -19.83
N HIS A 14 1.35 -5.58 -19.46
CA HIS A 14 0.38 -6.69 -19.52
C HIS A 14 -0.60 -6.59 -20.69
N GLY A 15 -0.52 -5.54 -21.50
CA GLY A 15 -1.52 -5.27 -22.54
C GLY A 15 -1.59 -6.37 -23.61
N ASN A 16 -2.79 -6.92 -23.79
CA ASN A 16 -3.16 -7.64 -25.01
C ASN A 16 -3.42 -6.60 -26.10
N ARG A 17 -2.39 -6.26 -26.89
CA ARG A 17 -2.67 -5.57 -28.15
C ARG A 17 -3.41 -6.55 -29.08
N PRO A 18 -4.46 -6.10 -29.78
CA PRO A 18 -5.20 -6.95 -30.72
C PRO A 18 -4.34 -7.41 -31.92
N ASP A 19 -3.19 -6.78 -32.14
CA ASP A 19 -2.20 -7.15 -33.17
C ASP A 19 -1.21 -8.24 -32.72
N GLY A 20 -1.23 -8.66 -31.44
CA GLY A 20 -0.35 -9.70 -30.91
C GLY A 20 1.14 -9.31 -30.78
N VAL A 21 1.53 -8.08 -31.10
CA VAL A 21 2.93 -7.64 -31.05
C VAL A 21 3.22 -6.96 -29.71
N GLY A 22 3.62 -7.78 -28.74
CA GLY A 22 4.23 -7.29 -27.50
C GLY A 22 5.65 -6.79 -27.77
N THR A 23 5.85 -5.48 -27.85
CA THR A 23 7.19 -4.87 -27.96
C THR A 23 7.93 -4.81 -26.62
N VAL A 24 7.31 -5.27 -25.53
CA VAL A 24 7.84 -5.20 -24.17
C VAL A 24 8.94 -6.24 -23.99
N THR A 25 10.12 -5.78 -23.64
CA THR A 25 11.29 -6.61 -23.36
C THR A 25 11.18 -7.31 -22.00
N HIS A 26 11.99 -8.35 -21.79
CA HIS A 26 12.10 -9.00 -20.48
C HIS A 26 12.58 -8.01 -19.41
N GLU A 27 13.55 -7.16 -19.73
CA GLU A 27 14.07 -6.16 -18.80
C GLU A 27 13.02 -5.15 -18.35
N GLU A 28 12.12 -4.73 -19.24
CA GLU A 28 11.01 -3.83 -18.90
C GLU A 28 10.00 -4.52 -17.98
N LYS A 29 9.74 -5.82 -18.20
CA LYS A 29 8.89 -6.63 -17.31
C LYS A 29 9.49 -6.72 -15.91
N ASP A 30 10.77 -7.03 -15.81
CA ASP A 30 11.48 -7.16 -14.52
C ASP A 30 11.47 -5.82 -13.76
N LYS A 31 11.87 -4.74 -14.45
CA LYS A 31 11.84 -3.38 -13.88
C LYS A 31 10.43 -3.00 -13.40
N PHE A 32 9.40 -3.38 -14.15
CA PHE A 32 8.02 -3.13 -13.73
C PHE A 32 7.63 -3.94 -12.49
N GLN A 33 8.01 -5.22 -12.39
CA GLN A 33 7.75 -6.03 -11.19
C GLN A 33 8.46 -5.44 -9.95
N ASP A 34 9.71 -4.98 -10.09
CA ASP A 34 10.43 -4.34 -9.00
C ASP A 34 9.75 -3.05 -8.53
N ILE A 35 9.30 -2.21 -9.48
CA ILE A 35 8.57 -0.97 -9.16
C ILE A 35 7.21 -1.29 -8.53
N LYS A 36 6.50 -2.29 -9.06
CA LYS A 36 5.22 -2.77 -8.53
C LYS A 36 5.35 -3.25 -7.09
N GLU A 37 6.42 -4.00 -6.79
CA GLU A 37 6.71 -4.48 -5.44
C GLU A 37 7.00 -3.34 -4.47
N ARG A 38 7.86 -2.40 -4.89
CA ARG A 38 8.17 -1.20 -4.10
C ARG A 38 6.92 -0.37 -3.82
N LEU A 39 6.03 -0.24 -4.82
CA LEU A 39 4.75 0.46 -4.65
C LEU A 39 3.85 -0.29 -3.66
N ARG A 40 3.78 -1.62 -3.72
CA ARG A 40 3.02 -2.42 -2.75
C ARG A 40 3.47 -2.15 -1.32
N ILE A 41 4.77 -2.22 -1.06
CA ILE A 41 5.37 -1.96 0.26
C ILE A 41 5.06 -0.54 0.73
N LEU A 42 5.13 0.45 -0.17
CA LEU A 42 4.77 1.84 0.17
C LEU A 42 3.31 1.96 0.62
N LEU A 43 2.38 1.32 -0.11
CA LEU A 43 0.95 1.35 0.20
C LEU A 43 0.65 0.62 1.52
N GLU A 44 1.26 -0.55 1.75
CA GLU A 44 1.20 -1.27 3.03
C GLU A 44 1.63 -0.36 4.19
N ASN A 45 2.76 0.34 4.04
CA ASN A 45 3.27 1.25 5.06
C ASN A 45 2.34 2.44 5.32
N GLN A 46 1.70 3.00 4.27
CA GLN A 46 0.70 4.06 4.43
C GLN A 46 -0.54 3.58 5.18
N ILE A 47 -0.99 2.34 4.91
CA ILE A 47 -2.12 1.72 5.60
C ILE A 47 -1.77 1.42 7.07
N THR A 48 -0.58 0.88 7.34
CA THR A 48 -0.11 0.66 8.73
C THR A 48 -0.01 1.98 9.50
N ASN A 49 0.40 3.07 8.86
CA ASN A 49 0.52 4.38 9.50
C ASN A 49 -0.68 5.29 9.21
N PHE A 50 -1.88 4.73 9.03
CA PHE A 50 -3.04 5.48 8.56
C PHE A 50 -3.40 6.71 9.42
N ARG A 51 -3.13 6.69 10.74
CA ARG A 51 -3.37 7.84 11.62
C ARG A 51 -2.54 9.06 11.24
N TYR A 52 -1.34 8.85 10.72
CA TYR A 52 -0.41 9.89 10.31
C TYR A 52 -0.52 10.20 8.82
N CYS A 53 -0.74 9.17 7.98
CA CYS A 53 -0.87 9.34 6.53
C CYS A 53 -2.25 9.88 6.12
N PHE A 54 -3.29 9.60 6.91
CA PHE A 54 -4.69 10.02 6.67
C PHE A 54 -5.32 10.58 7.96
N PRO A 55 -4.76 11.65 8.54
CA PRO A 55 -5.25 12.19 9.80
C PRO A 55 -6.72 12.61 9.66
N PHE A 56 -7.59 12.08 10.54
CA PHE A 56 -9.03 12.36 10.52
C PHE A 56 -9.69 12.13 9.15
N GLY A 57 -9.18 11.21 8.35
CA GLY A 57 -9.69 10.93 7.01
C GLY A 57 -9.41 12.03 5.98
N ARG A 58 -8.48 12.95 6.28
CA ARG A 58 -8.00 13.97 5.36
C ARG A 58 -6.69 13.53 4.69
N PRO A 59 -6.49 13.86 3.40
CA PRO A 59 -7.49 14.43 2.49
C PRO A 59 -8.63 13.43 2.23
N GLU A 60 -9.82 13.97 1.97
CA GLU A 60 -11.02 13.15 1.80
C GLU A 60 -10.85 12.12 0.67
N GLY A 61 -11.21 10.87 0.94
CA GLY A 61 -11.09 9.78 -0.03
C GLY A 61 -9.67 9.27 -0.27
N ALA A 62 -8.64 9.85 0.35
CA ALA A 62 -7.25 9.42 0.14
C ALA A 62 -6.99 7.98 0.58
N LEU A 63 -7.49 7.58 1.76
CA LEU A 63 -7.39 6.19 2.22
C LEU A 63 -8.11 5.22 1.26
N LYS A 64 -9.31 5.59 0.80
CA LYS A 64 -10.06 4.80 -0.18
C LYS A 64 -9.27 4.66 -1.47
N ALA A 65 -8.68 5.74 -1.97
CA ALA A 65 -7.84 5.71 -3.15
C ALA A 65 -6.61 4.81 -2.95
N THR A 66 -5.91 4.91 -1.82
CA THR A 66 -4.77 4.04 -1.46
C THR A 66 -5.17 2.57 -1.47
N LEU A 67 -6.33 2.20 -0.91
CA LEU A 67 -6.84 0.83 -0.93
C LEU A 67 -7.18 0.37 -2.36
N SER A 68 -7.85 1.21 -3.15
CA SER A 68 -8.15 0.89 -4.55
C SER A 68 -6.90 0.76 -5.42
N LEU A 69 -5.81 1.50 -5.11
CA LEU A 69 -4.54 1.31 -5.79
C LEU A 69 -3.88 -0.01 -5.38
N LEU A 70 -3.91 -0.34 -4.09
CA LEU A 70 -3.35 -1.59 -3.58
C LEU A 70 -4.02 -2.80 -4.24
N GLU A 71 -5.34 -2.80 -4.37
CA GLU A 71 -6.08 -3.84 -5.11
C GLU A 71 -5.55 -4.03 -6.53
N ARG A 72 -5.33 -2.93 -7.27
CA ARG A 72 -4.77 -2.98 -8.63
C ARG A 72 -3.31 -3.44 -8.66
N VAL A 73 -2.53 -3.06 -7.66
CA VAL A 73 -1.13 -3.50 -7.54
C VAL A 73 -1.05 -5.00 -7.25
N LEU A 74 -2.03 -5.58 -6.57
CA LEU A 74 -2.09 -7.02 -6.30
C LEU A 74 -2.55 -7.85 -7.51
N MET A 75 -3.15 -7.22 -8.54
CA MET A 75 -3.58 -7.93 -9.75
C MET A 75 -2.39 -8.58 -10.47
N LYS A 76 -2.55 -9.83 -10.91
CA LYS A 76 -1.53 -10.56 -11.65
C LYS A 76 -1.38 -10.05 -13.09
N ASP A 77 -2.51 -9.66 -13.69
CA ASP A 77 -2.64 -9.08 -15.00
C ASP A 77 -3.85 -8.11 -15.01
N ILE A 78 -4.16 -7.46 -16.13
CA ILE A 78 -5.25 -6.45 -16.20
C ILE A 78 -6.65 -7.09 -16.20
N ALA A 79 -6.76 -8.36 -16.61
CA ALA A 79 -8.03 -9.06 -16.81
C ALA A 79 -8.46 -9.85 -15.57
N THR A 80 -7.52 -10.28 -14.73
CA THR A 80 -7.76 -11.13 -13.57
C THR A 80 -7.88 -10.29 -12.30
N PRO A 81 -9.10 -10.10 -11.75
CA PRO A 81 -9.27 -9.41 -10.47
C PRO A 81 -8.64 -10.22 -9.33
N VAL A 82 -8.15 -9.50 -8.31
CA VAL A 82 -7.59 -10.14 -7.11
C VAL A 82 -8.73 -10.74 -6.29
N PRO A 83 -8.54 -11.96 -5.74
CA PRO A 83 -9.47 -12.51 -4.76
C PRO A 83 -9.68 -11.54 -3.59
N PRO A 84 -10.92 -11.24 -3.21
CA PRO A 84 -11.20 -10.31 -2.11
C PRO A 84 -10.54 -10.72 -0.78
N GLU A 85 -10.33 -12.02 -0.56
CA GLU A 85 -9.64 -12.56 0.61
C GLU A 85 -8.17 -12.15 0.69
N ASP A 86 -7.46 -12.08 -0.44
CA ASP A 86 -6.04 -11.70 -0.47
C ASP A 86 -5.85 -10.24 -0.06
N VAL A 87 -6.72 -9.37 -0.59
CA VAL A 87 -6.76 -7.94 -0.23
C VAL A 87 -7.11 -7.78 1.25
N ARG A 88 -8.15 -8.49 1.73
CA ARG A 88 -8.55 -8.47 3.14
C ARG A 88 -7.44 -8.96 4.07
N GLY A 89 -6.75 -10.04 3.71
CA GLY A 89 -5.66 -10.61 4.49
C GLY A 89 -4.50 -9.63 4.65
N LEU A 90 -4.12 -8.94 3.57
CA LEU A 90 -3.08 -7.93 3.61
C LEU A 90 -3.48 -6.71 4.45
N ILE A 91 -4.71 -6.20 4.28
CA ILE A 91 -5.23 -5.10 5.10
C ILE A 91 -5.25 -5.49 6.58
N LYS A 92 -5.73 -6.70 6.91
CA LYS A 92 -5.76 -7.22 8.27
C LYS A 92 -4.36 -7.20 8.89
N LYS A 93 -3.36 -7.73 8.19
CA LYS A 93 -1.96 -7.72 8.63
C LYS A 93 -1.44 -6.29 8.86
N CYS A 94 -1.79 -5.35 7.97
CA CYS A 94 -1.40 -3.94 8.12
C CYS A 94 -2.02 -3.31 9.38
N LEU A 95 -3.28 -3.62 9.67
CA LEU A 95 -4.01 -3.11 10.84
C LEU A 95 -3.51 -3.74 12.16
N GLU A 96 -3.19 -5.04 12.16
CA GLU A 96 -2.57 -5.70 13.30
C GLU A 96 -1.19 -5.09 13.62
N THR A 97 -0.39 -4.85 12.57
CA THR A 97 0.90 -4.17 12.70
C THR A 97 0.72 -2.73 13.19
N ALA A 98 -0.29 -2.02 12.68
CA ALA A 98 -0.61 -0.66 13.11
C ALA A 98 -0.98 -0.62 14.60
N ALA A 99 -1.80 -1.57 15.06
CA ALA A 99 -2.16 -1.70 16.46
C ALA A 99 -0.90 -1.90 17.31
N TYR A 100 -0.06 -2.86 16.96
CA TYR A 100 1.20 -3.12 17.66
C TYR A 100 2.07 -1.86 17.77
N VAL A 101 2.38 -1.20 16.66
CA VAL A 101 3.23 0.02 16.63
C VAL A 101 2.61 1.14 17.48
N ASN A 102 1.30 1.36 17.38
CA ASN A 102 0.62 2.41 18.11
C ASN A 102 0.61 2.14 19.62
N TYR A 103 0.32 0.91 20.05
CA TYR A 103 0.32 0.55 21.47
C TYR A 103 1.72 0.55 22.07
N THR A 104 2.73 0.08 21.33
CA THR A 104 4.13 0.15 21.77
C THR A 104 4.56 1.61 21.97
N ARG A 105 4.27 2.51 21.02
CA ARG A 105 4.59 3.95 21.17
C ARG A 105 3.86 4.59 22.34
N LEU A 106 2.55 4.36 22.45
CA LEU A 106 1.74 4.91 23.54
C LEU A 106 2.24 4.44 24.92
N SER A 107 2.59 3.15 25.04
CA SER A 107 3.13 2.60 26.29
C SER A 107 4.51 3.15 26.64
N ALA A 108 5.32 3.53 25.65
CA ALA A 108 6.60 4.18 25.88
C ALA A 108 6.41 5.64 26.35
N GLU A 109 5.51 6.39 25.71
CA GLU A 109 5.16 7.77 26.09
C GLU A 109 4.58 7.82 27.52
N ALA A 110 3.64 6.94 27.84
CA ALA A 110 3.04 6.85 29.18
C ALA A 110 4.06 6.49 30.28
N LYS A 111 5.10 5.71 29.95
CA LYS A 111 6.20 5.40 30.89
C LYS A 111 7.12 6.58 31.14
N ILE A 112 7.25 7.50 30.19
CA ILE A 112 8.07 8.70 30.32
C ILE A 112 7.32 9.76 31.15
N GLU A 113 6.01 9.93 30.95
CA GLU A 113 5.20 10.89 31.72
C GLU A 113 4.92 10.43 33.17
N GLY A 114 4.97 9.12 33.46
CA GLY A 114 4.81 8.58 34.82
C GLY A 114 6.06 8.67 35.71
N GLY A 115 7.16 9.22 35.20
CA GLY A 115 8.48 9.13 35.83
C GLY A 115 9.04 10.41 36.48
N ASP A 116 8.42 11.58 36.29
CA ASP A 116 9.02 12.86 36.71
C ASP A 116 8.09 13.77 37.54
N GLY A 117 7.10 13.16 38.21
CA GLY A 117 6.13 13.85 39.08
C GLY A 117 6.27 13.53 40.58
N ALA A 118 7.36 12.89 41.01
CA ALA A 118 7.61 12.64 42.42
C ALA A 118 9.06 12.96 42.78
N VAL A 119 9.20 13.76 43.84
CA VAL A 119 10.42 14.09 44.60
C VAL A 119 11.18 15.34 44.12
N GLN A 120 10.69 16.52 44.51
CA GLN A 120 11.24 17.27 45.66
C GLN A 120 10.30 18.40 46.10
#